data_AF-A0A4U6UV09-F1
#
_entry.id   AF-A0A4U6UV09-F1
#
_cell.length_a   1.000
_cell.length_b   1.000
_cell.length_c   1.000
_cell.angle_alpha   90.00
_cell.angle_beta   90.00
_cell.angle_gamma   90.00
#
_symmetry.space_group_name_H-M   'P 1'
#
loop_
_entity.id
_entity.type
_entity.pdbx_description
1 polymer ?
#
loop_
_entity_poly.entity_id
_entity_poly.type
_entity_poly.pdbx_seq_one_letter_code
_entity_poly.pdbx_strand_id
1 'polypeptide(L)'
;MVAGESRCALCNFDMDGEEIEECAYLHLDDSSHLLHAVVHANGYGHLLRVNGREGGSRFLTGRDIMSLWDRLCKVLHVRKVTVMDISKKHGMDYRLLHAVTSGHPWYGEWGYKFGAGSFALTSETYQNAVDMLSSIQLALYFSNRSPIRTPLQNTIALYWALSDRQLVTLRDLFRFIMHLLHQAQKMSKPSTYKRKELASDVLCAWTKDDFDRAEAAMLKVLRVVQTGQWVSWRALRGAASKAVDSQELLDYSLRELGGKQLDDGHFVAVRCNAETSAIEYRLESSSIRSPVNAATFEPSVEHLLHDLRFLYDALLNPESMLSSQPEVVGSSAHSAAAKILDCKQFIKHYDKHALRTPSNPFLLSVRCSIELLDHPKDYTAPPEELVLLPASATLAELKVQASRAFQETYLMFQSFQAEQLPDFPNFSDTTPVKHVLGSGQLVRLRGRCTGDYRRIVQFRMERGLENWTVDCSCGAKDDDGERMLACDVCGVWQHTRCSGISDFEEVPENFICRKCASPRKGKGHGGGGSNGGGRVEVSAAGRCKDEIGSSVGGAGKFGRMATVG
;
A
#
# COMPACT_ATOMS: atom_id res chain seq x y z
N MET A 1 -3.05 25.33 43.81
CA MET A 1 -3.96 26.48 43.64
C MET A 1 -3.36 27.31 42.53
N VAL A 2 -3.89 27.41 41.31
CA VAL A 2 -5.26 27.30 40.76
C VAL A 2 -5.24 26.26 39.62
N ALA A 3 -6.23 25.36 39.58
CA ALA A 3 -6.44 24.46 38.46
C ALA A 3 -6.94 25.28 37.26
N GLY A 4 -6.21 25.23 36.14
CA GLY A 4 -6.62 25.91 34.90
C GLY A 4 -7.86 25.24 34.32
N GLU A 5 -8.90 26.03 34.09
CA GLU A 5 -10.20 25.59 33.60
C GLU A 5 -10.09 24.87 32.25
N SER A 6 -10.50 23.60 32.20
CA SER A 6 -10.62 22.76 31.01
C SER A 6 -11.97 23.00 30.30
N ARG A 7 -12.31 24.27 30.06
CA ARG A 7 -13.59 24.66 29.40
C ARG A 7 -13.36 25.25 28.02
N CYS A 8 -14.10 24.73 27.04
CA CYS A 8 -14.19 25.36 25.73
C CYS A 8 -14.95 26.70 25.86
N ALA A 9 -14.27 27.82 25.57
CA ALA A 9 -14.82 29.17 25.72
C ALA A 9 -16.04 29.47 24.83
N LEU A 10 -16.37 28.60 23.86
CA LEU A 10 -17.48 28.79 22.92
C LEU A 10 -18.76 28.02 23.29
N CYS A 11 -18.64 26.84 23.91
CA CYS A 11 -19.80 26.00 24.24
C CYS A 11 -19.92 25.64 25.72
N ASN A 12 -18.95 26.05 26.56
CA ASN A 12 -18.97 25.87 28.01
C ASN A 12 -19.15 24.41 28.48
N PHE A 13 -18.77 23.45 27.64
CA PHE A 13 -18.80 22.02 27.94
C PHE A 13 -17.53 21.65 28.74
N ASP A 14 -17.71 21.06 29.92
CA ASP A 14 -16.63 20.46 30.71
C ASP A 14 -16.30 19.10 30.09
N MET A 15 -15.06 18.94 29.61
CA MET A 15 -14.56 17.66 29.11
C MET A 15 -13.58 17.11 30.15
N ASP A 16 -13.88 15.94 30.73
CA ASP A 16 -12.86 15.17 31.46
C ASP A 16 -11.85 14.59 30.46
N GLY A 17 -10.58 14.45 30.88
CA GLY A 17 -9.48 14.06 29.98
C GLY A 17 -9.66 12.70 29.29
N GLU A 18 -10.47 11.81 29.86
CA GLU A 18 -10.81 10.51 29.27
C GLU A 18 -11.88 10.61 28.17
N GLU A 19 -12.80 11.58 28.26
CA GLU A 19 -13.84 11.81 27.25
C GLU A 19 -13.28 12.42 25.96
N ILE A 20 -12.15 13.14 26.03
CA ILE A 20 -11.46 13.71 24.85
C ILE A 20 -10.85 12.59 23.99
N GLU A 21 -10.28 11.55 24.62
CA GLU A 21 -9.73 10.41 23.88
C GLU A 21 -10.84 9.59 23.22
N GLU A 22 -11.91 9.23 23.93
CA GLU A 22 -13.05 8.52 23.34
C GLU A 22 -13.75 9.33 22.24
N CYS A 23 -13.93 10.63 22.41
CA CYS A 23 -14.54 11.49 21.40
C CYS A 23 -13.66 11.64 20.14
N ALA A 24 -12.32 11.64 20.30
CA ALA A 24 -11.40 11.62 19.17
C ALA A 24 -11.52 10.32 18.34
N TYR A 25 -11.69 9.17 19.00
CA TYR A 25 -11.94 7.89 18.31
C TYR A 25 -13.29 7.87 17.59
N LEU A 26 -14.36 8.41 18.18
CA LEU A 26 -15.68 8.48 17.54
C LEU A 26 -15.70 9.31 16.25
N HIS A 27 -14.88 10.37 16.15
CA HIS A 27 -14.77 11.18 14.93
C HIS A 27 -13.94 10.53 13.81
N LEU A 28 -13.04 9.60 14.15
CA LEU A 28 -12.26 8.83 13.17
C LEU A 28 -13.13 7.82 12.42
N ASP A 29 -14.22 7.36 13.02
CA ASP A 29 -15.17 6.46 12.39
C ASP A 29 -16.12 7.16 11.40
N ASP A 30 -16.29 8.48 11.49
CA ASP A 30 -17.13 9.21 10.56
C ASP A 30 -16.56 9.20 9.14
N SER A 31 -17.24 8.45 8.26
CA SER A 31 -16.93 8.32 6.84
C SER A 31 -17.18 9.59 6.02
N SER A 32 -17.86 10.60 6.59
CA SER A 32 -18.12 11.88 5.93
C SER A 32 -16.84 12.72 5.72
N HIS A 33 -15.84 12.48 6.55
CA HIS A 33 -14.58 13.21 6.51
C HIS A 33 -13.71 12.79 5.32
N LEU A 34 -13.12 13.78 4.64
CA LEU A 34 -12.30 13.55 3.45
C LEU A 34 -10.84 13.17 3.75
N LEU A 35 -10.32 13.60 4.89
CA LEU A 35 -8.92 13.41 5.30
C LEU A 35 -8.84 13.28 6.82
N HIS A 36 -8.23 12.19 7.30
CA HIS A 36 -7.80 12.06 8.69
C HIS A 36 -6.31 11.80 8.75
N ALA A 37 -5.62 12.58 9.56
CA ALA A 37 -4.22 12.39 9.84
C ALA A 37 -3.88 12.97 11.21
N VAL A 38 -2.87 12.40 11.85
CA VAL A 38 -2.33 12.84 13.14
C VAL A 38 -0.90 13.30 12.93
N VAL A 39 -0.52 14.42 13.54
CA VAL A 39 0.87 14.89 13.60
C VAL A 39 1.20 15.12 15.06
N HIS A 40 2.15 14.34 15.57
CA HIS A 40 2.71 14.47 16.90
C HIS A 40 3.56 15.74 17.01
N ALA A 41 3.68 16.28 18.22
CA ALA A 41 4.43 17.52 18.48
C ALA A 41 5.90 17.45 18.02
N ASN A 42 6.50 16.26 18.03
CA ASN A 42 7.85 16.04 17.52
C ASN A 42 7.97 15.93 16.00
N GLY A 43 6.88 16.14 15.26
CA GLY A 43 6.83 16.14 13.80
C GLY A 43 6.75 14.75 13.17
N TYR A 44 6.47 13.69 13.93
CA TYR A 44 6.08 12.41 13.35
C TYR A 44 4.57 12.40 13.08
N GLY A 45 4.13 11.80 11.99
CA GLY A 45 2.71 11.77 11.66
C GLY A 45 2.23 10.44 11.09
N HIS A 46 0.92 10.29 11.09
CA HIS A 46 0.20 9.13 10.56
C HIS A 46 -0.92 9.62 9.66
N LEU A 47 -0.91 9.18 8.42
CA LEU A 47 -2.04 9.37 7.51
C LEU A 47 -2.99 8.19 7.70
N LEU A 48 -4.21 8.47 8.16
CA LEU A 48 -5.17 7.47 8.58
C LEU A 48 -6.25 7.23 7.52
N ARG A 49 -6.74 8.31 6.88
CA ARG A 49 -7.86 8.21 5.92
C ARG A 49 -7.75 9.23 4.81
N VAL A 50 -8.05 8.80 3.59
CA VAL A 50 -8.20 9.66 2.41
C VAL A 50 -9.44 9.22 1.64
N ASN A 51 -10.51 10.01 1.75
CA ASN A 51 -11.77 9.78 1.05
C ASN A 51 -11.87 10.73 -0.14
N GLY A 52 -11.36 10.29 -1.29
CA GLY A 52 -11.55 10.97 -2.58
C GLY A 52 -12.98 10.82 -3.11
N ARG A 53 -13.17 10.99 -4.42
CA ARG A 53 -14.50 10.84 -5.05
C ARG A 53 -15.16 9.49 -4.79
N GLU A 54 -14.39 8.42 -4.88
CA GLU A 54 -14.87 7.07 -4.57
C GLU A 54 -15.11 6.84 -3.07
N GLY A 55 -14.50 7.65 -2.20
CA GLY A 55 -14.76 7.67 -0.76
C GLY A 55 -15.90 8.62 -0.36
N GLY A 56 -16.68 9.15 -1.32
CA GLY A 56 -17.84 10.02 -1.04
C GLY A 56 -17.61 11.52 -1.28
N SER A 57 -16.40 11.95 -1.68
CA SER A 57 -16.16 13.36 -1.99
C SER A 57 -16.90 13.82 -3.24
N ARG A 58 -17.68 14.91 -3.14
CA ARG A 58 -18.38 15.50 -4.30
C ARG A 58 -17.45 16.22 -5.27
N PHE A 59 -16.32 16.73 -4.79
CA PHE A 59 -15.48 17.67 -5.55
C PHE A 59 -14.03 17.19 -5.68
N LEU A 60 -13.40 16.88 -4.54
CA LEU A 60 -11.97 16.62 -4.44
C LEU A 60 -11.65 15.18 -4.83
N THR A 61 -10.65 15.01 -5.68
CA THR A 61 -10.06 13.69 -5.94
C THR A 61 -9.13 13.30 -4.79
N GLY A 62 -8.85 12.00 -4.65
CA GLY A 62 -7.82 11.55 -3.70
C GLY A 62 -6.46 12.20 -3.97
N ARG A 63 -6.14 12.51 -5.23
CA ARG A 63 -4.91 13.23 -5.60
C ARG A 63 -4.89 14.67 -5.07
N ASP A 64 -6.03 15.36 -5.10
CA ASP A 64 -6.15 16.74 -4.59
C ASP A 64 -5.93 16.76 -3.07
N ILE A 65 -6.56 15.82 -2.36
CA ILE A 65 -6.44 15.65 -0.91
C ILE A 65 -4.99 15.31 -0.52
N MET A 66 -4.38 14.33 -1.21
CA MET A 66 -2.99 13.97 -0.96
C MET A 66 -2.01 15.11 -1.25
N SER A 67 -2.28 15.91 -2.28
CA SER A 67 -1.46 17.08 -2.59
C SER A 67 -1.62 18.19 -1.55
N LEU A 68 -2.81 18.35 -0.97
CA LEU A 68 -3.04 19.23 0.17
C LEU A 68 -2.27 18.73 1.39
N TRP A 69 -2.39 17.44 1.72
CA TRP A 69 -1.70 16.80 2.82
C TRP A 69 -0.17 16.95 2.72
N ASP A 70 0.41 16.66 1.55
CA ASP A 70 1.85 16.81 1.31
C ASP A 70 2.34 18.25 1.54
N ARG A 71 1.57 19.25 1.07
CA ARG A 71 1.90 20.67 1.31
C ARG A 71 1.77 21.03 2.78
N LEU A 72 0.73 20.54 3.46
CA LEU A 72 0.53 20.77 4.89
C LEU A 72 1.70 20.21 5.70
N CYS A 73 2.14 18.97 5.42
CA CYS A 73 3.30 18.38 6.08
C CYS A 73 4.58 19.21 5.90
N LYS A 74 4.79 19.77 4.70
CA LYS A 74 5.94 20.65 4.41
C LYS A 74 5.87 21.96 5.20
N VAL A 75 4.69 22.59 5.29
CA VAL A 75 4.48 23.83 6.05
C VAL A 75 4.63 23.60 7.55
N LEU A 76 4.13 22.47 8.05
CA LEU A 76 4.24 22.08 9.46
C LEU A 76 5.63 21.53 9.82
N HIS A 77 6.57 21.46 8.87
CA HIS A 77 7.90 20.86 9.08
C HIS A 77 7.85 19.45 9.68
N VAL A 78 6.85 18.66 9.27
CA VAL A 78 6.74 17.26 9.62
C VAL A 78 8.03 16.56 9.19
N ARG A 79 8.52 15.63 9.99
CA ARG A 79 9.76 14.87 9.78
C ARG A 79 9.49 13.60 8.99
N LYS A 80 8.52 12.81 9.45
CA LYS A 80 8.17 11.51 8.84
C LYS A 80 6.67 11.28 8.96
N VAL A 81 6.10 10.65 7.94
CA VAL A 81 4.68 10.26 7.95
C VAL A 81 4.55 8.79 7.55
N THR A 82 3.87 7.99 8.35
CA THR A 82 3.48 6.62 7.97
C THR A 82 2.07 6.60 7.39
N VAL A 83 1.80 5.60 6.55
CA VAL A 83 0.45 5.28 6.05
C VAL A 83 0.36 3.76 5.92
N MET A 84 -0.73 3.21 6.44
CA MET A 84 -1.13 1.83 6.15
C MET A 84 -2.05 1.86 4.94
N ASP A 85 -1.55 1.41 3.79
CA ASP A 85 -2.40 1.31 2.61
C ASP A 85 -3.35 0.13 2.82
N ILE A 86 -4.66 0.36 2.75
CA ILE A 86 -5.71 -0.68 2.64
C ILE A 86 -6.68 -0.31 1.51
N SER A 87 -6.23 0.55 0.59
CA SER A 87 -7.08 1.15 -0.42
C SER A 87 -7.53 0.11 -1.46
N LYS A 88 -8.84 0.06 -1.66
CA LYS A 88 -9.47 -0.69 -2.74
C LYS A 88 -10.26 0.26 -3.62
N LYS A 89 -10.10 0.10 -4.94
CA LYS A 89 -10.87 0.85 -5.93
C LYS A 89 -11.54 -0.11 -6.89
N HIS A 90 -12.87 0.01 -7.00
CA HIS A 90 -13.69 -0.89 -7.82
C HIS A 90 -13.43 -2.38 -7.53
N GLY A 91 -13.10 -2.71 -6.27
CA GLY A 91 -12.77 -4.07 -5.82
C GLY A 91 -11.31 -4.50 -6.02
N MET A 92 -10.45 -3.67 -6.60
CA MET A 92 -9.03 -3.98 -6.84
C MET A 92 -8.15 -3.33 -5.77
N ASP A 93 -7.19 -4.07 -5.22
CA ASP A 93 -6.20 -3.51 -4.29
C ASP A 93 -5.28 -2.55 -5.02
N TYR A 94 -5.36 -1.29 -4.63
CA TYR A 94 -4.70 -0.21 -5.35
C TYR A 94 -3.19 -0.31 -5.25
N ARG A 95 -2.68 -0.82 -4.12
CA ARG A 95 -1.26 -1.08 -3.94
C ARG A 95 -0.70 -2.03 -4.99
N LEU A 96 -1.45 -3.07 -5.38
CA LEU A 96 -0.99 -4.11 -6.29
C LEU A 96 -1.03 -3.60 -7.73
N LEU A 97 -2.14 -2.95 -8.09
CA LEU A 97 -2.28 -2.30 -9.40
C LEU A 97 -1.20 -1.22 -9.61
N HIS A 98 -0.94 -0.38 -8.61
CA HIS A 98 0.09 0.65 -8.69
C HIS A 98 1.51 0.08 -8.64
N ALA A 99 1.76 -0.96 -7.86
CA ALA A 99 3.05 -1.65 -7.85
C ALA A 99 3.41 -2.13 -9.27
N VAL A 100 2.50 -2.82 -9.95
CA VAL A 100 2.74 -3.36 -11.30
C VAL A 100 2.91 -2.25 -12.33
N THR A 101 2.05 -1.22 -12.28
CA THR A 101 2.05 -0.13 -13.27
C THR A 101 3.12 0.91 -13.03
N SER A 102 3.38 1.31 -11.79
CA SER A 102 4.23 2.47 -11.45
C SER A 102 5.55 2.05 -10.80
N GLY A 103 5.66 0.79 -10.35
CA GLY A 103 6.83 0.28 -9.63
C GLY A 103 6.81 0.61 -8.14
N HIS A 104 5.73 1.20 -7.64
CA HIS A 104 5.57 1.66 -6.26
C HIS A 104 4.07 1.73 -5.92
N PRO A 105 3.66 1.80 -4.64
CA PRO A 105 2.24 1.99 -4.29
C PRO A 105 1.71 3.34 -4.79
N TRP A 106 0.40 3.56 -4.74
CA TRP A 106 -0.22 4.84 -5.13
C TRP A 106 0.35 6.04 -4.35
N TYR A 107 0.59 5.88 -3.05
CA TYR A 107 1.21 6.89 -2.20
C TYR A 107 2.65 7.25 -2.63
N GLY A 108 3.30 6.38 -3.41
CA GLY A 108 4.64 6.61 -3.96
C GLY A 108 4.73 7.83 -4.88
N GLU A 109 3.62 8.26 -5.48
CA GLU A 109 3.52 9.52 -6.24
C GLU A 109 3.86 10.76 -5.40
N TRP A 110 3.68 10.68 -4.07
CA TRP A 110 4.08 11.73 -3.13
C TRP A 110 5.39 11.40 -2.38
N GLY A 111 6.12 10.36 -2.78
CA GLY A 111 7.40 9.99 -2.19
C GLY A 111 7.31 9.09 -0.95
N TYR A 112 6.16 8.46 -0.70
CA TYR A 112 6.07 7.36 0.26
C TYR A 112 6.81 6.13 -0.30
N LYS A 113 7.59 5.49 0.56
CA LYS A 113 8.40 4.31 0.24
C LYS A 113 8.03 3.16 1.16
N PHE A 114 8.53 1.97 0.84
CA PHE A 114 8.43 0.81 1.73
C PHE A 114 8.86 1.19 3.15
N GLY A 115 7.99 0.96 4.13
CA GLY A 115 8.26 1.15 5.55
C GLY A 115 8.59 -0.18 6.21
N ALA A 116 7.56 -1.01 6.37
CA ALA A 116 7.66 -2.35 6.93
C ALA A 116 6.74 -3.31 6.17
N GLY A 117 7.15 -4.57 6.07
CA GLY A 117 6.35 -5.63 5.47
C GLY A 117 5.88 -6.59 6.54
N SER A 118 4.65 -7.08 6.42
CA SER A 118 4.16 -8.18 7.24
C SER A 118 4.95 -9.45 6.92
N PHE A 119 4.93 -10.45 7.81
CA PHE A 119 5.53 -11.76 7.57
C PHE A 119 7.03 -11.75 7.21
N ALA A 120 7.80 -10.83 7.82
CA ALA A 120 9.25 -10.66 7.59
C ALA A 120 9.63 -10.16 6.19
N LEU A 121 8.69 -9.59 5.44
CA LEU A 121 8.99 -9.05 4.12
C LEU A 121 9.87 -7.80 4.23
N THR A 122 10.88 -7.73 3.36
CA THR A 122 11.84 -6.64 3.27
C THR A 122 11.61 -5.80 2.02
N SER A 123 12.18 -4.59 1.98
CA SER A 123 12.13 -3.73 0.80
C SER A 123 12.68 -4.40 -0.47
N GLU A 124 13.68 -5.28 -0.33
CA GLU A 124 14.23 -6.03 -1.46
C GLU A 124 13.23 -7.09 -1.95
N THR A 125 12.61 -7.83 -1.04
CA THR A 125 11.58 -8.82 -1.43
C THR A 125 10.37 -8.17 -2.08
N TYR A 126 9.97 -6.98 -1.62
CA TYR A 126 8.94 -6.17 -2.24
C TYR A 126 9.33 -5.78 -3.67
N GLN A 127 10.53 -5.20 -3.86
CA GLN A 127 10.97 -4.76 -5.18
C GLN A 127 11.10 -5.94 -6.17
N ASN A 128 11.67 -7.07 -5.72
CA ASN A 128 11.77 -8.27 -6.54
C ASN A 128 10.39 -8.81 -6.95
N ALA A 129 9.39 -8.74 -6.06
CA ALA A 129 8.02 -9.13 -6.37
C ALA A 129 7.38 -8.20 -7.41
N VAL A 130 7.58 -6.88 -7.26
CA VAL A 130 7.14 -5.86 -8.22
C VAL A 130 7.75 -6.11 -9.60
N ASP A 131 9.06 -6.29 -9.66
CA ASP A 131 9.80 -6.45 -10.93
C ASP A 131 9.42 -7.75 -11.62
N MET A 132 9.28 -8.85 -10.89
CA MET A 132 8.85 -10.12 -11.47
C MET A 132 7.44 -10.03 -12.06
N LEU A 133 6.43 -9.57 -11.30
CA LEU A 133 5.06 -9.46 -11.84
C LEU A 133 4.99 -8.49 -13.02
N SER A 134 5.62 -7.34 -12.89
CA SER A 134 5.53 -6.30 -13.91
C SER A 134 6.24 -6.67 -15.22
N SER A 135 7.21 -7.59 -15.19
CA SER A 135 7.97 -8.06 -16.35
C SER A 135 7.44 -9.34 -17.01
N ILE A 136 6.37 -9.95 -16.48
CA ILE A 136 5.74 -11.12 -17.13
C ILE A 136 5.34 -10.76 -18.56
N GLN A 137 5.82 -11.54 -19.52
CA GLN A 137 5.56 -11.32 -20.94
C GLN A 137 4.16 -11.80 -21.32
N LEU A 138 3.41 -10.93 -22.02
CA LEU A 138 2.07 -11.23 -22.51
C LEU A 138 2.05 -12.42 -23.48
N ALA A 139 3.14 -12.63 -24.22
CA ALA A 139 3.31 -13.76 -25.15
C ALA A 139 3.15 -15.13 -24.47
N LEU A 140 3.46 -15.25 -23.17
CA LEU A 140 3.31 -16.50 -22.42
C LEU A 140 1.85 -16.97 -22.38
N TYR A 141 0.90 -16.04 -22.33
CA TYR A 141 -0.54 -16.37 -22.33
C TYR A 141 -1.04 -16.87 -23.68
N PHE A 142 -0.25 -16.78 -24.76
CA PHE A 142 -0.61 -17.24 -26.11
C PHE A 142 0.18 -18.48 -26.55
N SER A 143 1.00 -19.06 -25.66
CA SER A 143 1.87 -20.20 -25.98
C SER A 143 1.12 -21.53 -26.12
N ASN A 144 -0.07 -21.66 -25.52
CA ASN A 144 -0.91 -22.85 -25.70
C ASN A 144 -1.60 -22.85 -27.06
N ARG A 145 -1.37 -23.90 -27.85
CA ARG A 145 -1.89 -24.10 -29.22
C ARG A 145 -3.39 -24.44 -29.28
N SER A 146 -4.20 -23.95 -28.34
CA SER A 146 -5.65 -24.08 -28.45
C SER A 146 -6.14 -23.23 -29.64
N PRO A 147 -6.95 -23.80 -30.56
CA PRO A 147 -7.54 -23.03 -31.65
C PRO A 147 -8.56 -21.99 -31.14
N ILE A 148 -9.10 -22.20 -29.93
CA ILE A 148 -10.07 -21.31 -29.29
C ILE A 148 -9.33 -20.45 -28.26
N ARG A 149 -9.43 -19.12 -28.44
CA ARG A 149 -8.88 -18.17 -27.47
C ARG A 149 -9.80 -18.05 -26.27
N THR A 150 -9.21 -18.01 -25.08
CA THR A 150 -9.91 -17.72 -23.83
C THR A 150 -10.39 -16.27 -23.79
N PRO A 151 -11.37 -15.92 -22.92
CA PRO A 151 -11.75 -14.53 -22.70
C PRO A 151 -10.56 -13.63 -22.37
N LEU A 152 -9.63 -14.11 -21.53
CA LEU A 152 -8.38 -13.42 -21.20
C LEU A 152 -7.56 -13.07 -22.45
N GLN A 153 -7.32 -14.06 -23.31
CA GLN A 153 -6.59 -13.85 -24.56
C GLN A 153 -7.31 -12.90 -25.52
N ASN A 154 -8.65 -12.89 -25.51
CA ASN A 154 -9.44 -11.94 -26.31
C ASN A 154 -9.27 -10.51 -25.78
N THR A 155 -9.35 -10.30 -24.48
CA THR A 155 -9.16 -8.98 -23.85
C THR A 155 -7.74 -8.47 -24.04
N ILE A 156 -6.70 -9.31 -23.92
CA ILE A 156 -5.32 -8.89 -24.21
C ILE A 156 -5.18 -8.50 -25.69
N ALA A 157 -5.73 -9.31 -26.60
CA ALA A 157 -5.68 -9.03 -28.03
C ALA A 157 -6.43 -7.75 -28.43
N LEU A 158 -7.53 -7.42 -27.73
CA LEU A 158 -8.22 -6.15 -27.85
C LEU A 158 -7.26 -4.99 -27.59
N TYR A 159 -6.61 -4.95 -26.44
CA TYR A 159 -5.70 -3.84 -26.10
C TYR A 159 -4.43 -3.81 -26.94
N TRP A 160 -3.96 -4.95 -27.47
CA TRP A 160 -2.93 -4.96 -28.51
C TRP A 160 -3.37 -4.26 -29.79
N ALA A 161 -4.59 -4.52 -30.26
CA ALA A 161 -5.11 -3.87 -31.45
C ALA A 161 -5.31 -2.36 -31.26
N LEU A 162 -5.65 -1.93 -30.04
CA LEU A 162 -5.88 -0.52 -29.71
C LEU A 162 -4.58 0.28 -29.47
N SER A 163 -3.48 -0.38 -29.16
CA SER A 163 -2.22 0.29 -28.83
C SER A 163 -1.41 0.61 -30.09
N ASP A 164 -0.92 1.85 -30.19
CA ASP A 164 0.06 2.25 -31.21
C ASP A 164 1.46 1.66 -30.93
N ARG A 165 1.70 1.22 -29.70
CA ARG A 165 2.96 0.65 -29.24
C ARG A 165 2.79 -0.84 -28.95
N GLN A 166 3.84 -1.61 -29.17
CA GLN A 166 3.85 -3.01 -28.77
C GLN A 166 3.73 -3.12 -27.25
N LEU A 167 2.65 -3.74 -26.76
CA LEU A 167 2.51 -4.09 -25.35
C LEU A 167 3.20 -5.43 -25.15
N VAL A 168 4.29 -5.46 -24.40
CA VAL A 168 5.12 -6.69 -24.23
C VAL A 168 4.84 -7.34 -22.89
N THR A 169 4.69 -6.53 -21.84
CA THR A 169 4.62 -6.98 -20.44
C THR A 169 3.27 -6.70 -19.80
N LEU A 170 3.00 -7.31 -18.63
CA LEU A 170 1.85 -6.95 -17.79
C LEU A 170 1.84 -5.45 -17.47
N ARG A 171 3.00 -4.86 -17.16
CA ARG A 171 3.11 -3.41 -16.92
C ARG A 171 2.61 -2.59 -18.10
N ASP A 172 2.97 -2.96 -19.33
CA ASP A 172 2.56 -2.23 -20.52
C ASP A 172 1.04 -2.28 -20.70
N LEU A 173 0.44 -3.46 -20.54
CA LEU A 173 -1.01 -3.66 -20.64
C LEU A 173 -1.77 -2.80 -19.63
N PHE A 174 -1.44 -2.93 -18.34
CA PHE A 174 -2.14 -2.18 -17.29
C PHE A 174 -1.90 -0.67 -17.40
N ARG A 175 -0.69 -0.22 -17.77
CA ARG A 175 -0.42 1.21 -18.05
C ARG A 175 -1.27 1.74 -19.19
N PHE A 176 -1.39 0.98 -20.27
CA PHE A 176 -2.15 1.39 -21.44
C PHE A 176 -3.64 1.53 -21.12
N ILE A 177 -4.24 0.55 -20.44
CA ILE A 177 -5.65 0.61 -20.04
C ILE A 177 -5.92 1.77 -19.07
N MET A 178 -5.04 1.96 -18.08
CA MET A 178 -5.13 3.09 -17.15
C MET A 178 -4.98 4.44 -17.87
N HIS A 179 -4.18 4.50 -18.93
CA HIS A 179 -4.06 5.68 -19.78
C HIS A 179 -5.35 5.98 -20.54
N LEU A 180 -5.96 4.96 -21.17
CA LEU A 180 -7.26 5.10 -21.85
C LEU A 180 -8.35 5.55 -20.87
N LEU A 181 -8.39 4.99 -19.66
CA LEU A 181 -9.32 5.39 -18.61
C LEU A 181 -9.19 6.87 -18.26
N HIS A 182 -7.96 7.35 -18.09
CA HIS A 182 -7.69 8.75 -17.79
C HIS A 182 -8.07 9.69 -18.95
N GLN A 183 -7.88 9.25 -20.20
CA GLN A 183 -8.30 10.01 -21.38
C GLN A 183 -9.83 10.10 -21.47
N ALA A 184 -10.53 8.96 -21.36
CA ALA A 184 -11.99 8.90 -21.42
C ALA A 184 -12.65 9.75 -20.31
N GLN A 185 -12.08 9.73 -19.10
CA GLN A 185 -12.53 10.58 -17.98
C GLN A 185 -12.23 12.08 -18.15
N LYS A 186 -11.28 12.44 -19.03
CA LYS A 186 -11.03 13.84 -19.40
C LYS A 186 -11.96 14.31 -20.52
N MET A 187 -12.26 13.44 -21.50
CA MET A 187 -13.15 13.78 -22.62
C MET A 187 -14.62 13.92 -22.22
N SER A 188 -15.03 13.33 -21.08
CA SER A 188 -16.33 13.61 -20.45
C SER A 188 -16.45 15.01 -19.85
N LYS A 189 -15.37 15.82 -19.86
CA LYS A 189 -15.40 17.27 -19.62
C LYS A 189 -15.16 17.99 -20.97
N PRO A 190 -15.97 18.99 -21.35
CA PRO A 190 -15.80 19.67 -22.62
C PRO A 190 -14.52 20.51 -22.57
N SER A 191 -13.44 20.02 -23.17
CA SER A 191 -12.27 20.84 -23.48
C SER A 191 -11.68 20.43 -24.83
N THR A 192 -11.44 21.45 -25.63
CA THR A 192 -10.94 21.42 -27.00
C THR A 192 -9.49 20.95 -27.01
N TYR A 193 -9.25 19.66 -27.25
CA TYR A 193 -7.91 19.15 -27.55
C TYR A 193 -7.90 18.53 -28.95
N LYS A 194 -7.19 19.19 -29.87
CA LYS A 194 -6.80 18.60 -31.15
C LYS A 194 -5.72 17.56 -30.87
N ARG A 195 -5.96 16.32 -31.28
CA ARG A 195 -4.98 15.22 -31.26
C ARG A 195 -3.77 15.66 -32.09
N LYS A 196 -2.59 15.71 -31.48
CA LYS A 196 -1.32 15.83 -32.20
C LYS A 196 -1.02 14.45 -32.79
N GLU A 197 -1.04 14.34 -34.10
CA GLU A 197 -0.48 13.21 -34.83
C GLU A 197 0.99 13.06 -34.42
N LEU A 198 1.31 12.01 -33.66
CA LEU A 198 2.66 11.48 -33.62
C LEU A 198 2.76 10.42 -34.71
N ALA A 199 2.97 10.89 -35.94
CA ALA A 199 3.51 10.04 -37.00
C ALA A 199 5.04 10.02 -36.91
N SER A 200 5.59 8.90 -37.38
CA SER A 200 7.01 8.63 -37.69
C SER A 200 7.80 7.88 -36.64
N ASP A 201 7.89 6.55 -36.85
CA ASP A 201 9.18 5.89 -37.12
C ASP A 201 9.02 4.43 -37.62
N VAL A 202 7.79 3.90 -37.69
CA VAL A 202 7.51 2.53 -38.17
C VAL A 202 7.01 2.46 -39.63
N LEU A 203 6.69 3.59 -40.27
CA LEU A 203 6.12 3.63 -41.63
C LEU A 203 7.12 3.30 -42.77
N CYS A 204 8.36 2.92 -42.46
CA CYS A 204 9.39 2.57 -43.45
C CYS A 204 9.18 1.20 -44.13
N ALA A 205 8.33 0.32 -43.58
CA ALA A 205 8.23 -1.08 -44.04
C ALA A 205 7.08 -1.39 -45.01
N TRP A 206 6.02 -0.57 -45.07
CA TRP A 206 4.80 -0.88 -45.84
C TRP A 206 4.44 0.24 -46.79
N THR A 207 4.07 -0.13 -48.03
CA THR A 207 3.66 0.79 -49.09
C THR A 207 2.17 1.12 -48.99
N LYS A 208 1.75 2.23 -49.59
CA LYS A 208 0.33 2.61 -49.67
C LYS A 208 -0.54 1.49 -50.29
N ASP A 209 0.00 0.79 -51.29
CA ASP A 209 -0.66 -0.33 -51.94
C ASP A 209 -0.88 -1.51 -50.98
N ASP A 210 -0.03 -1.70 -49.97
CA ASP A 210 -0.20 -2.76 -48.97
C ASP A 210 -1.39 -2.46 -48.04
N PHE A 211 -1.56 -1.19 -47.65
CA PHE A 211 -2.71 -0.73 -46.88
C PHE A 211 -4.01 -0.82 -47.70
N ASP A 212 -3.99 -0.35 -48.95
CA ASP A 212 -5.15 -0.37 -49.84
C ASP A 212 -5.64 -1.81 -50.10
N ARG A 213 -4.71 -2.78 -50.21
CA ARG A 213 -5.05 -4.22 -50.33
C ARG A 213 -5.67 -4.78 -49.05
N ALA A 214 -5.11 -4.44 -47.88
CA ALA A 214 -5.66 -4.86 -46.59
C ALA A 214 -7.08 -4.34 -46.39
N GLU A 215 -7.28 -3.05 -46.64
CA GLU A 215 -8.56 -2.36 -46.50
C GLU A 215 -9.60 -2.88 -47.50
N ALA A 216 -9.24 -3.03 -48.78
CA ALA A 216 -10.15 -3.56 -49.79
C ALA A 216 -10.63 -4.98 -49.43
N ALA A 217 -9.76 -5.82 -48.88
CA ALA A 217 -10.12 -7.16 -48.42
C ALA A 217 -11.12 -7.11 -47.25
N MET A 218 -10.91 -6.22 -46.28
CA MET A 218 -11.81 -6.03 -45.13
C MET A 218 -13.17 -5.47 -45.57
N LEU A 219 -13.18 -4.43 -46.41
CA LEU A 219 -14.41 -3.85 -46.94
C LEU A 219 -15.21 -4.84 -47.78
N LYS A 220 -14.53 -5.71 -48.54
CA LYS A 220 -15.19 -6.79 -49.29
C LYS A 220 -15.93 -7.76 -48.36
N VAL A 221 -15.35 -8.08 -47.20
CA VAL A 221 -16.01 -8.93 -46.19
C VAL A 221 -17.21 -8.21 -45.60
N LEU A 222 -17.07 -6.94 -45.22
CA LEU A 222 -18.17 -6.15 -44.64
C LEU A 222 -19.33 -5.94 -45.62
N ARG A 223 -19.07 -5.87 -46.93
CA ARG A 223 -20.10 -5.78 -47.98
C ARG A 223 -20.83 -7.09 -48.25
N VAL A 224 -20.19 -8.24 -47.99
CA VAL A 224 -20.77 -9.58 -48.21
C VAL A 224 -21.66 -10.02 -47.05
N VAL A 225 -21.34 -9.59 -45.83
CA VAL A 225 -22.17 -9.86 -44.65
C VAL A 225 -23.45 -9.01 -44.75
N GLN A 226 -24.62 -9.63 -44.56
CA GLN A 226 -25.94 -9.00 -44.75
C GLN A 226 -26.02 -7.63 -44.06
N THR A 227 -26.64 -6.66 -44.73
CA THR A 227 -26.87 -5.29 -44.22
C THR A 227 -27.48 -5.33 -42.82
N GLY A 228 -26.69 -4.97 -41.81
CA GLY A 228 -27.13 -4.86 -40.41
C GLY A 228 -26.35 -5.71 -39.40
N GLN A 229 -25.61 -6.74 -39.84
CA GLN A 229 -24.85 -7.60 -38.94
C GLN A 229 -23.46 -7.03 -38.58
N TRP A 230 -23.02 -7.34 -37.37
CA TRP A 230 -21.71 -6.97 -36.85
C TRP A 230 -20.70 -8.09 -37.10
N VAL A 231 -19.54 -7.74 -37.65
CA VAL A 231 -18.46 -8.68 -37.98
C VAL A 231 -17.34 -8.51 -36.96
N SER A 232 -17.05 -9.56 -36.20
CA SER A 232 -15.95 -9.49 -35.22
C SER A 232 -14.60 -9.20 -35.90
N TRP A 233 -13.72 -8.51 -35.18
CA TRP A 233 -12.33 -8.29 -35.54
C TRP A 233 -11.66 -9.57 -36.02
N ARG A 234 -11.93 -10.70 -35.35
CA ARG A 234 -11.35 -12.00 -35.68
C ARG A 234 -11.83 -12.52 -37.03
N ALA A 235 -13.13 -12.43 -37.29
CA ALA A 235 -13.70 -12.84 -38.58
C ALA A 235 -13.15 -11.96 -39.70
N LEU A 236 -13.07 -10.66 -39.46
CA LEU A 236 -12.57 -9.69 -40.43
C LEU A 236 -11.07 -9.88 -40.70
N ARG A 237 -10.26 -10.00 -39.65
CA ARG A 237 -8.82 -10.28 -39.70
C ARG A 237 -8.52 -11.61 -40.37
N GLY A 238 -9.23 -12.69 -40.01
CA GLY A 238 -9.03 -14.01 -40.58
C GLY A 238 -9.47 -14.12 -42.04
N ALA A 239 -10.47 -13.34 -42.45
CA ALA A 239 -10.84 -13.23 -43.86
C ALA A 239 -9.83 -12.39 -44.65
N ALA A 240 -9.32 -11.30 -44.07
CA ALA A 240 -8.32 -10.42 -44.68
C ALA A 240 -6.91 -11.04 -44.72
N SER A 241 -6.59 -12.00 -43.85
CA SER A 241 -5.29 -12.68 -43.82
C SER A 241 -4.99 -13.55 -45.05
N LYS A 242 -5.96 -13.73 -45.94
CA LYS A 242 -5.75 -14.36 -47.25
C LYS A 242 -5.21 -13.38 -48.29
N ALA A 243 -5.34 -12.09 -48.05
CA ALA A 243 -4.94 -11.02 -48.97
C ALA A 243 -3.65 -10.31 -48.54
N VAL A 244 -3.24 -10.46 -47.28
CA VAL A 244 -2.09 -9.79 -46.68
C VAL A 244 -1.36 -10.77 -45.76
N ASP A 245 -0.07 -11.00 -46.02
CA ASP A 245 0.75 -11.94 -45.25
C ASP A 245 1.26 -11.35 -43.93
N SER A 246 1.50 -10.03 -43.89
CA SER A 246 1.94 -9.35 -42.67
C SER A 246 0.78 -9.23 -41.67
N GLN A 247 0.94 -9.94 -40.54
CA GLN A 247 -0.01 -9.89 -39.43
C GLN A 247 -0.07 -8.49 -38.79
N GLU A 248 1.05 -7.79 -38.72
CA GLU A 248 1.15 -6.45 -38.12
C GLU A 248 0.46 -5.40 -39.00
N LEU A 249 0.58 -5.51 -40.32
CA LEU A 249 -0.12 -4.64 -41.28
C LEU A 249 -1.64 -4.83 -41.22
N LEU A 250 -2.11 -6.08 -41.06
CA LEU A 250 -3.53 -6.37 -40.87
C LEU A 250 -4.07 -5.75 -39.58
N ASP A 251 -3.33 -5.90 -38.48
CA ASP A 251 -3.71 -5.35 -37.19
C ASP A 251 -3.73 -3.82 -37.22
N TYR A 252 -2.76 -3.19 -37.91
CA TYR A 252 -2.78 -1.75 -38.16
C TYR A 252 -3.97 -1.31 -39.02
N SER A 253 -4.22 -1.99 -40.14
CA SER A 253 -5.24 -1.59 -41.12
C SER A 253 -6.66 -1.73 -40.57
N LEU A 254 -6.91 -2.74 -39.73
CA LEU A 254 -8.20 -2.90 -39.04
C LEU A 254 -8.44 -1.78 -38.03
N ARG A 255 -7.40 -1.29 -37.33
CA ARG A 255 -7.53 -0.16 -36.40
C ARG A 255 -7.95 1.12 -37.12
N GLU A 256 -7.31 1.41 -38.25
CA GLU A 256 -7.62 2.59 -39.07
C GLU A 256 -8.92 2.44 -39.86
N LEU A 257 -9.52 1.25 -39.90
CA LEU A 257 -10.76 1.01 -40.63
C LEU A 257 -11.96 1.72 -40.00
N GLY A 258 -11.94 1.92 -38.68
CA GLY A 258 -13.07 2.51 -37.95
C GLY A 258 -13.28 3.99 -38.25
N GLY A 259 -14.51 4.37 -38.60
CA GLY A 259 -14.88 5.75 -38.92
C GLY A 259 -14.50 6.20 -40.33
N LYS A 260 -13.91 5.32 -41.16
CA LYS A 260 -13.64 5.62 -42.56
C LYS A 260 -14.94 5.74 -43.36
N GLN A 261 -15.00 6.81 -44.15
CA GLN A 261 -16.09 7.07 -45.09
C GLN A 261 -15.72 6.50 -46.46
N LEU A 262 -16.65 5.76 -47.06
CA LEU A 262 -16.53 5.21 -48.39
C LEU A 262 -17.16 6.16 -49.41
N ASP A 263 -16.70 6.07 -50.66
CA ASP A 263 -17.21 6.87 -51.79
C ASP A 263 -18.71 6.65 -52.05
N ASP A 264 -19.27 5.55 -51.56
CA ASP A 264 -20.68 5.15 -51.71
C ASP A 264 -21.60 5.72 -50.60
N GLY A 265 -21.09 6.60 -49.73
CA GLY A 265 -21.86 7.24 -48.65
C GLY A 265 -22.10 6.35 -47.43
N HIS A 266 -21.44 5.20 -47.34
CA HIS A 266 -21.36 4.40 -46.12
C HIS A 266 -20.13 4.77 -45.30
N PHE A 267 -20.17 4.48 -44.02
CA PHE A 267 -19.02 4.54 -43.13
C PHE A 267 -18.87 3.24 -42.35
N VAL A 268 -17.66 2.94 -41.92
CA VAL A 268 -17.41 1.77 -41.08
C VAL A 268 -17.66 2.14 -39.61
N ALA A 269 -18.75 1.63 -39.05
CA ALA A 269 -19.03 1.68 -37.63
C ALA A 269 -18.22 0.61 -36.89
N VAL A 270 -17.73 0.95 -35.70
CA VAL A 270 -16.96 0.04 -34.83
C VAL A 270 -17.55 0.07 -33.43
N ARG A 271 -17.69 -1.10 -32.80
CA ARG A 271 -18.12 -1.22 -31.40
C ARG A 271 -17.30 -2.27 -30.66
N CYS A 272 -17.35 -2.24 -29.33
CA CYS A 272 -16.95 -3.37 -28.49
C CYS A 272 -18.22 -4.05 -28.01
N ASN A 273 -18.34 -5.34 -28.26
CA ASN A 273 -19.43 -6.12 -27.72
C ASN A 273 -19.17 -6.38 -26.23
N ALA A 274 -20.04 -5.86 -25.36
CA ALA A 274 -19.87 -5.95 -23.91
C ALA A 274 -19.95 -7.40 -23.37
N GLU A 275 -20.60 -8.32 -24.09
CA GLU A 275 -20.73 -9.71 -23.67
C GLU A 275 -19.53 -10.57 -24.10
N THR A 276 -18.90 -10.24 -25.22
CA THR A 276 -17.82 -11.04 -25.80
C THR A 276 -16.44 -10.38 -25.72
N SER A 277 -16.37 -9.13 -25.24
CA SER A 277 -15.19 -8.25 -25.25
C SER A 277 -14.50 -8.21 -26.63
N ALA A 278 -15.26 -8.36 -27.70
CA ALA A 278 -14.76 -8.38 -29.07
C ALA A 278 -15.04 -7.04 -29.76
N ILE A 279 -14.03 -6.50 -30.45
CA ILE A 279 -14.28 -5.42 -31.43
C ILE A 279 -15.09 -6.01 -32.58
N GLU A 280 -16.12 -5.29 -33.00
CA GLU A 280 -16.94 -5.64 -34.15
C GLU A 280 -17.09 -4.45 -35.08
N TYR A 281 -17.19 -4.74 -36.38
CA TYR A 281 -17.26 -3.80 -37.48
C TYR A 281 -18.56 -3.96 -38.25
N ARG A 282 -19.09 -2.85 -38.78
CA ARG A 282 -20.28 -2.86 -39.63
C ARG A 282 -20.24 -1.68 -40.61
N LEU A 283 -20.83 -1.85 -41.79
CA LEU A 283 -21.12 -0.73 -42.69
C LEU A 283 -22.45 -0.09 -42.34
N GLU A 284 -22.45 1.22 -42.10
CA GLU A 284 -23.64 2.02 -41.83
C GLU A 284 -23.80 3.13 -42.87
N SER A 285 -25.03 3.44 -43.24
CA SER A 285 -25.34 4.54 -44.16
C SER A 285 -25.40 5.87 -43.41
N SER A 286 -24.88 6.95 -44.01
CA SER A 286 -24.85 8.30 -43.40
C SER A 286 -26.22 8.92 -43.09
N SER A 287 -27.34 8.28 -43.44
CA SER A 287 -28.70 8.76 -43.16
C SER A 287 -29.15 8.60 -41.70
N ILE A 288 -28.38 7.92 -40.83
CA ILE A 288 -28.83 7.52 -39.49
C ILE A 288 -28.22 8.38 -38.33
N ARG A 289 -27.24 9.27 -38.55
CA ARG A 289 -26.72 10.17 -37.48
C ARG A 289 -26.25 11.56 -37.94
N SER A 290 -26.36 12.52 -37.02
CA SER A 290 -25.87 13.91 -37.13
C SER A 290 -24.32 13.99 -37.09
N PRO A 291 -23.71 15.05 -37.66
CA PRO A 291 -22.27 15.15 -37.93
C PRO A 291 -21.46 15.57 -36.69
N VAL A 292 -21.48 14.77 -35.64
CA VAL A 292 -20.60 14.94 -34.47
C VAL A 292 -19.94 13.60 -34.19
N ASN A 293 -18.62 13.55 -34.43
CA ASN A 293 -17.67 12.45 -34.18
C ASN A 293 -17.50 11.43 -35.33
N ALA A 294 -16.79 11.84 -36.38
CA ALA A 294 -15.85 10.94 -37.04
C ALA A 294 -14.74 10.59 -36.03
N ALA A 295 -14.96 9.60 -35.18
CA ALA A 295 -14.03 9.24 -34.12
C ALA A 295 -13.57 7.79 -34.28
N THR A 296 -12.24 7.62 -34.35
CA THR A 296 -11.53 6.41 -33.94
C THR A 296 -12.22 5.77 -32.73
N PHE A 297 -12.36 4.44 -32.76
CA PHE A 297 -12.93 3.65 -31.68
C PHE A 297 -12.25 3.97 -30.33
N GLU A 298 -13.02 4.50 -29.37
CA GLU A 298 -12.59 4.69 -27.98
C GLU A 298 -13.56 3.95 -27.04
N PRO A 299 -13.07 2.97 -26.25
CA PRO A 299 -13.92 2.28 -25.30
C PRO A 299 -14.48 3.20 -24.20
N SER A 300 -15.71 2.94 -23.73
CA SER A 300 -16.31 3.72 -22.65
C SER A 300 -15.59 3.51 -21.31
N VAL A 301 -15.79 4.45 -20.35
CA VAL A 301 -15.20 4.34 -19.01
C VAL A 301 -15.66 3.06 -18.31
N GLU A 302 -16.93 2.68 -18.45
CA GLU A 302 -17.51 1.48 -17.85
C GLU A 302 -16.89 0.21 -18.42
N HIS A 303 -16.69 0.16 -19.75
CA HIS A 303 -16.06 -0.97 -20.41
C HIS A 303 -14.60 -1.14 -19.99
N LEU A 304 -13.84 -0.04 -19.95
CA LEU A 304 -12.45 -0.07 -19.51
C LEU A 304 -12.32 -0.48 -18.05
N LEU A 305 -13.22 -0.04 -17.17
CA LEU A 305 -13.23 -0.45 -15.76
C LEU A 305 -13.57 -1.93 -15.60
N HIS A 306 -14.54 -2.43 -16.38
CA HIS A 306 -14.88 -3.85 -16.41
C HIS A 306 -13.68 -4.70 -16.83
N ASP A 307 -13.04 -4.36 -17.95
CA ASP A 307 -11.88 -5.09 -18.46
C ASP A 307 -10.67 -4.99 -17.53
N LEU A 308 -10.42 -3.80 -16.96
CA LEU A 308 -9.35 -3.62 -15.98
C LEU A 308 -9.55 -4.54 -14.77
N ARG A 309 -10.78 -4.63 -14.26
CA ARG A 309 -11.12 -5.53 -13.15
C ARG A 309 -10.96 -6.99 -13.53
N PHE A 310 -11.49 -7.38 -14.69
CA PHE A 310 -11.35 -8.74 -15.21
C PHE A 310 -9.87 -9.16 -15.37
N LEU A 311 -9.04 -8.28 -15.94
CA LEU A 311 -7.60 -8.52 -16.08
C LEU A 311 -6.89 -8.53 -14.73
N TYR A 312 -7.26 -7.66 -13.80
CA TYR A 312 -6.74 -7.68 -12.44
C TYR A 312 -7.02 -9.03 -11.77
N ASP A 313 -8.25 -9.53 -11.85
CA ASP A 313 -8.62 -10.83 -11.29
C ASP A 313 -7.86 -11.98 -11.95
N ALA A 314 -7.79 -11.99 -13.29
CA ALA A 314 -7.12 -13.06 -14.02
C ALA A 314 -5.58 -13.05 -13.90
N LEU A 315 -4.95 -11.88 -13.75
CA LEU A 315 -3.50 -11.72 -13.87
C LEU A 315 -2.79 -11.34 -12.58
N LEU A 316 -3.47 -10.66 -11.64
CA LEU A 316 -2.85 -10.05 -10.46
C LEU A 316 -3.46 -10.52 -9.14
N ASN A 317 -4.75 -10.86 -9.07
CA ASN A 317 -5.39 -11.26 -7.82
C ASN A 317 -4.97 -12.69 -7.41
N PRO A 318 -4.30 -12.89 -6.26
CA PRO A 318 -3.87 -14.23 -5.82
C PRO A 318 -5.03 -15.23 -5.69
N GLU A 319 -6.23 -14.75 -5.35
CA GLU A 319 -7.41 -15.60 -5.11
C GLU A 319 -7.94 -16.27 -6.37
N SER A 320 -7.78 -15.63 -7.54
CA SER A 320 -8.40 -16.05 -8.80
C SER A 320 -7.42 -16.32 -9.94
N MET A 321 -6.18 -15.78 -9.86
CA MET A 321 -5.23 -15.82 -10.99
C MET A 321 -4.77 -17.23 -11.39
N LEU A 322 -4.71 -18.20 -10.46
CA LEU A 322 -4.06 -19.50 -10.72
C LEU A 322 -4.70 -20.25 -11.89
N SER A 323 -6.01 -20.07 -12.10
CA SER A 323 -6.76 -20.65 -13.22
C SER A 323 -6.33 -20.13 -14.60
N SER A 324 -5.73 -18.94 -14.64
CA SER A 324 -5.48 -18.15 -15.84
C SER A 324 -3.99 -17.99 -16.16
N GLN A 325 -3.11 -18.36 -15.21
CA GLN A 325 -1.67 -18.21 -15.34
C GLN A 325 -1.02 -19.38 -16.11
N PRO A 326 -0.03 -19.11 -16.97
CA PRO A 326 0.79 -20.16 -17.56
C PRO A 326 1.55 -20.93 -16.47
N GLU A 327 1.66 -22.26 -16.60
CA GLU A 327 2.29 -23.14 -15.60
C GLU A 327 3.70 -22.69 -15.21
N VAL A 328 4.46 -22.17 -16.17
CA VAL A 328 5.85 -21.72 -15.98
C VAL A 328 5.96 -20.57 -14.99
N VAL A 329 4.99 -19.66 -14.96
CA VAL A 329 5.04 -18.43 -14.16
C VAL A 329 4.03 -18.39 -13.02
N GLY A 330 2.99 -19.24 -13.03
CA GLY A 330 1.85 -19.14 -12.12
C GLY A 330 2.20 -19.14 -10.63
N SER A 331 3.06 -20.06 -10.18
CA SER A 331 3.47 -20.13 -8.77
C SER A 331 4.28 -18.90 -8.34
N SER A 332 5.17 -18.43 -9.21
CA SER A 332 5.97 -17.23 -8.96
C SER A 332 5.11 -15.96 -8.94
N ALA A 333 4.20 -15.80 -9.92
CA ALA A 333 3.23 -14.71 -10.04
C ALA A 333 2.37 -14.61 -8.77
N HIS A 334 1.78 -15.74 -8.36
CA HIS A 334 0.98 -15.82 -7.14
C HIS A 334 1.78 -15.41 -5.90
N SER A 335 3.00 -15.95 -5.73
CA SER A 335 3.87 -15.59 -4.60
C SER A 335 4.21 -14.11 -4.55
N ALA A 336 4.51 -13.48 -5.68
CA ALA A 336 4.83 -12.06 -5.72
C ALA A 336 3.61 -11.17 -5.48
N ALA A 337 2.44 -11.54 -6.01
CA ALA A 337 1.22 -10.79 -5.76
C ALA A 337 0.88 -10.80 -4.26
N ALA A 338 0.95 -11.96 -3.61
CA ALA A 338 0.79 -12.08 -2.16
C ALA A 338 1.79 -11.22 -1.38
N LYS A 339 3.08 -11.26 -1.75
CA LYS A 339 4.12 -10.43 -1.12
C LYS A 339 3.83 -8.93 -1.23
N ILE A 340 3.36 -8.47 -2.40
CA ILE A 340 3.00 -7.06 -2.57
C ILE A 340 1.79 -6.69 -1.71
N LEU A 341 0.79 -7.59 -1.60
CA LEU A 341 -0.40 -7.38 -0.77
C LEU A 341 -0.08 -7.31 0.73
N ASP A 342 0.86 -8.14 1.19
CA ASP A 342 1.36 -8.16 2.57
C ASP A 342 2.25 -6.94 2.92
N CYS A 343 2.65 -6.14 1.92
CA CYS A 343 3.41 -4.91 2.13
C CYS A 343 2.44 -3.73 2.28
N LYS A 344 1.94 -3.52 3.50
CA LYS A 344 0.93 -2.48 3.79
C LYS A 344 1.48 -1.18 4.34
N GLN A 345 2.64 -1.20 4.99
CA GLN A 345 3.17 -0.05 5.70
C GLN A 345 4.14 0.74 4.81
N PHE A 346 3.77 1.98 4.52
CA PHE A 346 4.61 2.92 3.77
C PHE A 346 4.97 4.13 4.61
N ILE A 347 6.16 4.68 4.38
CA ILE A 347 6.68 5.83 5.11
C ILE A 347 7.26 6.86 4.16
N LYS A 348 7.00 8.13 4.44
CA LYS A 348 7.64 9.26 3.79
C LYS A 348 8.52 10.01 4.77
N HIS A 349 9.73 10.30 4.32
CA HIS A 349 10.71 11.10 5.04
C HIS A 349 10.76 12.51 4.47
N TYR A 350 10.29 13.49 5.22
CA TYR A 350 10.37 14.91 4.90
C TYR A 350 11.69 15.53 5.40
N ASP A 351 12.22 15.01 6.51
CA ASP A 351 13.50 15.39 7.11
C ASP A 351 14.72 15.21 6.19
N LYS A 352 14.72 14.18 5.33
CA LYS A 352 15.79 13.93 4.35
C LYS A 352 15.97 15.05 3.33
N HIS A 353 14.93 15.86 3.11
CA HIS A 353 14.93 16.98 2.17
C HIS A 353 14.88 18.35 2.86
N ALA A 354 14.80 18.38 4.20
CA ALA A 354 14.90 19.60 4.98
C ALA A 354 16.34 20.11 4.90
N LEU A 355 16.58 20.96 3.91
CA LEU A 355 17.77 21.78 3.77
C LEU A 355 18.11 22.37 5.13
N ARG A 356 19.38 22.20 5.52
CA ARG A 356 20.04 22.75 6.71
C ARG A 356 19.29 23.97 7.24
N THR A 357 18.76 23.85 8.45
CA THR A 357 18.17 24.95 9.18
C THR A 357 19.11 26.16 9.04
N PRO A 358 18.63 27.33 8.58
CA PRO A 358 19.48 28.51 8.51
C PRO A 358 20.10 28.73 9.88
N SER A 359 21.44 28.89 9.90
CA SER A 359 22.18 29.09 11.15
C SER A 359 21.66 30.36 11.81
N ASN A 360 20.85 30.20 12.85
CA ASN A 360 20.42 31.31 13.67
C ASN A 360 21.57 31.60 14.64
N PRO A 361 22.22 32.78 14.59
CA PRO A 361 23.36 33.07 15.45
C PRO A 361 23.00 33.14 16.94
N PHE A 362 21.71 33.24 17.27
CA PHE A 362 21.21 33.32 18.64
C PHE A 362 20.72 31.99 19.20
N LEU A 363 20.45 30.99 18.35
CA LEU A 363 19.90 29.70 18.75
C LEU A 363 20.79 28.54 18.32
N LEU A 364 21.16 27.71 19.29
CA LEU A 364 21.75 26.39 19.09
C LEU A 364 20.63 25.36 18.92
N SER A 365 20.66 24.65 17.81
CA SER A 365 19.84 23.47 17.59
C SER A 365 20.65 22.21 17.86
N VAL A 366 20.22 21.37 18.79
CA VAL A 366 20.89 20.10 19.13
C VAL A 366 19.91 18.96 18.95
N ARG A 367 20.34 17.87 18.31
CA ARG A 367 19.52 16.66 18.22
C ARG A 367 19.89 15.74 19.38
N CYS A 368 18.89 15.31 20.12
CA CYS A 368 19.06 14.57 21.36
C CYS A 368 18.45 13.17 21.20
N SER A 369 19.22 12.14 21.54
CA SER A 369 18.74 10.77 21.70
C SER A 369 18.91 10.37 23.16
N ILE A 370 18.05 9.49 23.68
CA ILE A 370 18.10 9.08 25.10
C ILE A 370 18.48 7.62 25.27
N GLU A 371 19.16 7.35 26.39
CA GLU A 371 19.49 6.02 26.88
C GLU A 371 19.11 5.90 28.36
N LEU A 372 18.25 4.95 28.71
CA LEU A 372 17.90 4.66 30.11
C LEU A 372 19.00 3.83 30.80
N LEU A 373 19.35 4.22 32.03
CA LEU A 373 20.32 3.52 32.90
C LEU A 373 19.76 2.22 33.49
N ASP A 374 18.49 2.21 33.88
CA ASP A 374 17.91 1.13 34.71
C ASP A 374 17.05 0.13 33.90
N HIS A 375 17.04 0.21 32.57
CA HIS A 375 16.21 -0.65 31.73
C HIS A 375 17.05 -1.62 30.89
N PRO A 376 16.53 -2.84 30.61
CA PRO A 376 17.17 -3.74 29.66
C PRO A 376 17.33 -3.03 28.31
N LYS A 377 18.43 -3.30 27.57
CA LYS A 377 18.72 -2.67 26.25
C LYS A 377 17.63 -2.91 25.19
N ASP A 378 16.67 -3.72 25.55
CA ASP A 378 15.63 -4.31 24.74
C ASP A 378 14.44 -3.36 24.55
N TYR A 379 14.40 -2.17 25.18
CA TYR A 379 13.33 -1.19 24.92
C TYR A 379 13.53 -0.48 23.58
N THR A 380 12.42 -0.12 22.94
CA THR A 380 12.46 0.68 21.71
C THR A 380 12.81 2.11 22.09
N ALA A 381 14.03 2.56 21.78
CA ALA A 381 14.43 3.94 22.02
C ALA A 381 13.54 4.88 21.20
N PRO A 382 13.07 6.01 21.78
CA PRO A 382 12.28 6.97 21.04
C PRO A 382 13.11 7.59 19.92
N PRO A 383 12.42 8.17 18.92
CA PRO A 383 13.05 9.10 18.00
C PRO A 383 13.98 10.13 18.64
N GLU A 384 14.97 10.60 17.87
CA GLU A 384 15.77 11.77 18.26
C GLU A 384 14.88 13.02 18.32
N GLU A 385 15.07 13.87 19.33
CA GLU A 385 14.34 15.11 19.51
C GLU A 385 15.20 16.34 19.23
N LEU A 386 14.61 17.36 18.60
CA LEU A 386 15.30 18.62 18.31
C LEU A 386 15.11 19.59 19.48
N VAL A 387 16.20 19.88 20.18
CA VAL A 387 16.22 20.83 21.30
C VAL A 387 16.78 22.15 20.82
N LEU A 388 16.04 23.24 21.04
CA LEU A 388 16.44 24.60 20.74
C LEU A 388 16.89 25.31 22.03
N LEU A 389 18.10 25.86 22.00
CA LEU A 389 18.75 26.49 23.14
C LEU A 389 19.30 27.86 22.75
N PRO A 390 19.42 28.82 23.69
CA PRO A 390 20.22 30.02 23.47
C PRO A 390 21.68 29.67 23.11
N ALA A 391 22.35 30.49 22.30
CA ALA A 391 23.76 30.29 21.93
C ALA A 391 24.74 30.28 23.12
N SER A 392 24.33 30.83 24.27
CA SER A 392 25.07 30.84 25.53
C SER A 392 24.78 29.65 26.43
N ALA A 393 23.90 28.73 26.03
CA ALA A 393 23.43 27.65 26.89
C ALA A 393 24.57 26.72 27.30
N THR A 394 24.45 26.18 28.51
CA THR A 394 25.37 25.26 29.17
C THR A 394 24.95 23.80 28.98
N LEU A 395 25.84 22.86 29.26
CA LEU A 395 25.52 21.43 29.22
C LEU A 395 24.43 21.05 30.24
N ALA A 396 24.35 21.73 31.40
CA ALA A 396 23.24 21.56 32.34
C ALA A 396 21.90 21.96 31.72
N GLU A 397 21.83 23.11 31.06
CA GLU A 397 20.60 23.57 30.41
C GLU A 397 20.19 22.65 29.25
N LEU A 398 21.17 22.09 28.52
CA LEU A 398 20.89 21.07 27.50
C LEU A 398 20.22 19.83 28.11
N LYS A 399 20.73 19.30 29.23
CA LYS A 399 20.13 18.15 29.92
C LYS A 399 18.69 18.46 30.35
N VAL A 400 18.46 19.62 30.96
CA VAL A 400 17.12 20.06 31.41
C VAL A 400 16.15 20.20 30.25
N GLN A 401 16.54 20.91 29.18
CA GLN A 401 15.66 21.12 28.03
C GLN A 401 15.41 19.82 27.25
N ALA A 402 16.40 18.95 27.13
CA ALA A 402 16.20 17.65 26.53
C ALA A 402 15.25 16.79 27.37
N SER A 403 15.43 16.72 28.69
CA SER A 403 14.49 16.03 29.58
C SER A 403 13.07 16.52 29.38
N ARG A 404 12.87 17.84 29.35
CA ARG A 404 11.57 18.44 29.12
C ARG A 404 10.96 18.04 27.77
N ALA A 405 11.75 18.09 26.69
CA ALA A 405 11.28 17.69 25.36
C ALA A 405 10.76 16.25 25.32
N PHE A 406 11.48 15.30 25.94
CA PHE A 406 11.04 13.91 26.01
C PHE A 406 9.84 13.72 26.95
N GLN A 407 9.79 14.42 28.08
CA GLN A 407 8.67 14.36 29.03
C GLN A 407 7.36 14.86 28.43
N GLU A 408 7.41 15.93 27.63
CA GLU A 408 6.24 16.53 26.99
C GLU A 408 5.77 15.74 25.76
N THR A 409 6.69 15.07 25.06
CA THR A 409 6.39 14.35 23.82
C THR A 409 5.93 12.92 24.07
N TYR A 410 6.49 12.24 25.07
CA TYR A 410 6.30 10.80 25.25
C TYR A 410 5.74 10.48 26.62
N LEU A 411 4.55 9.87 26.66
CA LEU A 411 3.90 9.42 27.90
C LEU A 411 4.81 8.50 28.73
N MET A 412 5.58 7.62 28.07
CA MET A 412 6.53 6.71 28.73
C MET A 412 7.74 7.42 29.38
N PHE A 413 8.05 8.67 28.98
CA PHE A 413 9.19 9.44 29.46
C PHE A 413 8.78 10.65 30.32
N GLN A 414 7.53 10.73 30.79
CA GLN A 414 7.04 11.84 31.63
C GLN A 414 7.89 12.11 32.89
N SER A 415 8.63 11.11 33.40
CA SER A 415 9.53 11.26 34.55
C SER A 415 11.01 11.11 34.21
N PHE A 416 11.36 11.17 32.93
CA PHE A 416 12.74 11.02 32.46
C PHE A 416 13.61 12.20 32.85
N GLN A 417 14.77 11.94 33.46
CA GLN A 417 15.79 12.94 33.78
C GLN A 417 17.13 12.54 33.17
N ALA A 418 17.71 13.44 32.38
CA ALA A 418 19.02 13.29 31.77
C ALA A 418 20.11 13.64 32.78
N GLU A 419 21.05 12.73 32.99
CA GLU A 419 22.09 12.87 34.02
C GLU A 419 23.48 12.99 33.39
N GLN A 420 23.72 12.23 32.32
CA GLN A 420 25.03 12.04 31.74
C GLN A 420 25.00 12.31 30.23
N LEU A 421 26.14 12.79 29.73
CA LEU A 421 26.44 12.89 28.31
C LEU A 421 27.54 11.86 28.02
N PRO A 422 27.19 10.60 27.64
CA PRO A 422 28.17 9.53 27.52
C PRO A 422 29.27 9.82 26.51
N ASP A 423 28.96 10.59 25.47
CA ASP A 423 29.90 10.99 24.43
C ASP A 423 30.90 12.07 24.91
N PHE A 424 30.63 12.73 26.05
CA PHE A 424 31.39 13.88 26.57
C PHE A 424 31.59 13.83 28.10
N PRO A 425 32.21 12.78 28.67
CA PRO A 425 32.26 12.56 30.12
C PRO A 425 33.15 13.55 30.89
N ASN A 426 34.09 14.21 30.21
CA ASN A 426 35.12 15.05 30.84
C ASN A 426 34.72 16.53 30.96
N PHE A 427 33.52 16.92 30.50
CA PHE A 427 33.08 18.31 30.52
C PHE A 427 32.18 18.60 31.72
N SER A 428 32.42 19.74 32.37
CA SER A 428 31.58 20.23 33.46
C SER A 428 30.23 20.71 32.92
N ASP A 429 29.18 20.59 33.72
CA ASP A 429 27.84 21.09 33.46
C ASP A 429 27.78 22.60 33.14
N THR A 430 28.78 23.37 33.58
CA THR A 430 28.92 24.81 33.29
C THR A 430 29.50 25.11 31.91
N THR A 431 29.99 24.10 31.19
CA THR A 431 30.60 24.27 29.87
C THR A 431 29.55 24.73 28.86
N PRO A 432 29.82 25.78 28.05
CA PRO A 432 28.92 26.17 26.97
C PRO A 432 28.76 25.06 25.92
N VAL A 433 27.53 24.78 25.51
CA VAL A 433 27.18 23.76 24.51
C VAL A 433 27.97 23.96 23.21
N LYS A 434 28.10 25.20 22.73
CA LYS A 434 28.83 25.56 21.50
C LYS A 434 30.32 25.18 21.50
N HIS A 435 30.94 25.00 22.68
CA HIS A 435 32.35 24.60 22.77
C HIS A 435 32.53 23.08 22.61
N VAL A 436 31.45 22.32 22.79
CA VAL A 436 31.45 20.86 22.74
C VAL A 436 30.74 20.35 21.48
N LEU A 437 29.72 21.06 21.02
CA LEU A 437 28.78 20.61 19.98
C LEU A 437 28.57 21.66 18.90
N GLY A 438 28.59 21.21 17.64
CA GLY A 438 28.15 22.00 16.50
C GLY A 438 26.63 22.05 16.41
N SER A 439 26.10 23.10 15.75
CA SER A 439 24.67 23.18 15.43
C SER A 439 24.23 21.98 14.57
N GLY A 440 23.17 21.29 15.00
CA GLY A 440 22.57 20.14 14.34
C GLY A 440 23.23 18.80 14.65
N GLN A 441 24.24 18.77 15.53
CA GLN A 441 24.90 17.54 15.95
C GLN A 441 23.98 16.68 16.81
N LEU A 442 24.08 15.36 16.61
CA LEU A 442 23.37 14.36 17.42
C LEU A 442 24.18 14.09 18.70
N VAL A 443 23.47 14.07 19.82
CA VAL A 443 24.00 13.85 21.16
C VAL A 443 23.21 12.74 21.82
N ARG A 444 23.90 11.81 22.48
CA ARG A 444 23.27 10.83 23.35
C ARG A 444 23.24 11.36 24.78
N LEU A 445 22.07 11.30 25.40
CA LEU A 445 21.83 11.65 26.79
C LEU A 445 21.49 10.37 27.53
N ARG A 446 22.13 10.14 28.67
CA ARG A 446 21.87 8.99 29.51
C ARG A 446 21.22 9.43 30.80
N GLY A 447 20.14 8.76 31.19
CA GLY A 447 19.27 9.20 32.27
C GLY A 447 18.46 8.09 32.92
N ARG A 448 17.60 8.47 33.87
CA ARG A 448 16.66 7.56 34.57
C ARG A 448 15.24 8.09 34.49
N CYS A 449 14.26 7.19 34.53
CA CYS A 449 12.86 7.56 34.77
C CYS A 449 12.54 7.27 36.23
N THR A 450 12.22 8.30 37.01
CA THR A 450 11.83 8.13 38.42
C THR A 450 10.34 7.81 38.50
N GLY A 451 9.94 6.64 39.01
CA GLY A 451 8.51 6.32 39.25
C GLY A 451 8.05 4.95 38.76
N ASP A 452 6.77 4.84 38.43
CA ASP A 452 6.11 3.58 38.05
C ASP A 452 6.60 3.05 36.69
N TYR A 453 7.55 2.10 36.76
CA TYR A 453 8.12 1.39 35.62
C TYR A 453 7.07 0.73 34.71
N ARG A 454 5.83 0.52 35.18
CA ARG A 454 4.73 -0.01 34.38
C ARG A 454 4.43 0.84 33.16
N ARG A 455 4.61 2.17 33.23
CA ARG A 455 4.33 3.07 32.10
C ARG A 455 5.24 2.84 30.90
N ILE A 456 6.52 2.55 31.13
CA ILE A 456 7.48 2.27 30.05
C ILE A 456 7.12 0.98 29.33
N VAL A 457 6.54 0.01 30.04
CA VAL A 457 6.07 -1.25 29.46
C VAL A 457 4.71 -1.07 28.77
N GLN A 458 3.80 -0.30 29.37
CA GLN A 458 2.42 -0.11 28.90
C GLN A 458 2.31 0.72 27.62
N PHE A 459 3.08 1.81 27.51
CA PHE A 459 3.02 2.71 26.34
C PHE A 459 4.13 2.41 25.31
N ARG A 460 4.71 1.21 25.36
CA ARG A 460 5.83 0.83 24.50
C ARG A 460 5.41 0.59 23.04
N MET A 461 4.22 0.05 22.84
CA MET A 461 3.77 -0.47 21.55
C MET A 461 2.89 0.55 20.83
N GLU A 462 2.98 0.60 19.49
CA GLU A 462 2.32 1.63 18.69
C GLU A 462 0.79 1.44 18.59
N ARG A 463 0.25 0.30 19.03
CA ARG A 463 -1.14 -0.12 18.74
C ARG A 463 -2.04 -0.44 19.94
N GLY A 464 -1.69 -0.04 21.16
CA GLY A 464 -2.66 -0.05 22.26
C GLY A 464 -2.08 -0.17 23.66
N LEU A 465 -2.96 -0.02 24.65
CA LEU A 465 -2.67 -0.15 26.09
C LEU A 465 -2.80 -1.59 26.61
N GLU A 466 -3.24 -2.50 25.75
CA GLU A 466 -3.47 -3.89 26.13
C GLU A 466 -2.14 -4.63 26.32
N ASN A 467 -2.05 -5.44 27.36
CA ASN A 467 -0.84 -6.21 27.71
C ASN A 467 -0.67 -7.47 26.85
N TRP A 468 -1.19 -7.48 25.63
CA TRP A 468 -1.01 -8.58 24.70
C TRP A 468 0.43 -8.62 24.16
N THR A 469 1.03 -9.81 24.16
CA THR A 469 2.40 -10.02 23.68
C THR A 469 2.36 -10.68 22.33
N VAL A 470 2.92 -10.04 21.31
CA VAL A 470 3.09 -10.62 19.97
C VAL A 470 4.48 -11.27 19.88
N ASP A 471 4.51 -12.55 19.54
CA ASP A 471 5.76 -13.27 19.25
C ASP A 471 5.50 -14.35 18.19
N CYS A 472 5.55 -13.92 16.94
CA CYS A 472 5.27 -14.75 15.78
C CYS A 472 6.56 -15.37 15.20
N SER A 473 6.44 -16.53 14.56
CA SER A 473 7.57 -17.22 13.91
C SER A 473 8.16 -16.45 12.72
N CYS A 474 7.43 -15.50 12.15
CA CYS A 474 7.93 -14.56 11.14
C CYS A 474 8.82 -13.45 11.75
N GLY A 475 8.90 -13.35 13.08
CA GLY A 475 9.67 -12.31 13.76
C GLY A 475 8.88 -11.06 14.12
N ALA A 476 7.58 -10.99 13.83
CA ALA A 476 6.72 -9.92 14.31
C ALA A 476 6.69 -9.89 15.86
N LYS A 477 6.84 -8.68 16.41
CA LYS A 477 6.87 -8.38 17.85
C LYS A 477 5.79 -7.39 18.29
N ASP A 478 5.03 -6.88 17.33
CA ASP A 478 3.90 -5.97 17.51
C ASP A 478 2.86 -6.30 16.43
N ASP A 479 1.65 -5.76 16.56
CA ASP A 479 0.61 -5.90 15.55
C ASP A 479 0.97 -5.10 14.28
N ASP A 480 1.10 -5.81 13.15
CA ASP A 480 1.41 -5.24 11.83
C ASP A 480 0.16 -4.96 10.97
N GLY A 481 -1.04 -5.29 11.47
CA GLY A 481 -2.33 -5.16 10.79
C GLY A 481 -2.75 -6.41 10.04
N GLU A 482 -2.11 -7.54 10.33
CA GLU A 482 -2.53 -8.85 9.87
C GLU A 482 -3.38 -9.56 10.92
N ARG A 483 -4.18 -10.54 10.46
CA ARG A 483 -5.02 -11.33 11.36
C ARG A 483 -4.17 -12.13 12.35
N MET A 484 -4.43 -11.93 13.64
CA MET A 484 -3.75 -12.61 14.74
C MET A 484 -4.71 -13.38 15.63
N LEU A 485 -4.18 -14.37 16.35
CA LEU A 485 -4.88 -15.12 17.39
C LEU A 485 -3.96 -15.37 18.60
N ALA A 486 -4.54 -15.39 19.80
CA ALA A 486 -3.82 -15.69 21.03
C ALA A 486 -3.76 -17.21 21.28
N CYS A 487 -2.62 -17.69 21.78
CA CYS A 487 -2.53 -19.05 22.30
C CYS A 487 -3.24 -19.19 23.65
N ASP A 488 -4.13 -20.17 23.81
CA ASP A 488 -4.87 -20.40 25.07
C ASP A 488 -4.00 -20.83 26.25
N VAL A 489 -2.78 -21.30 25.98
CA VAL A 489 -1.85 -21.78 27.03
C VAL A 489 -0.95 -20.65 27.53
N CYS A 490 -0.34 -19.88 26.63
CA CYS A 490 0.65 -18.85 26.99
C CYS A 490 0.18 -17.40 26.77
N GLY A 491 -0.99 -17.19 26.15
CA GLY A 491 -1.53 -15.85 25.83
C GLY A 491 -0.77 -15.09 24.74
N VAL A 492 0.27 -15.67 24.14
CA VAL A 492 1.07 -15.04 23.09
C VAL A 492 0.30 -15.02 21.78
N TRP A 493 0.28 -13.86 21.13
CA TRP A 493 -0.35 -13.61 19.84
C TRP A 493 0.59 -13.96 18.68
N GLN A 494 0.02 -14.63 17.67
CA GLN A 494 0.71 -15.03 16.45
C GLN A 494 -0.18 -14.77 15.26
N HIS A 495 0.39 -14.59 14.06
CA HIS A 495 -0.41 -14.56 12.84
C HIS A 495 -1.11 -15.90 12.63
N THR A 496 -2.38 -15.86 12.23
CA THR A 496 -3.14 -17.06 11.82
C THR A 496 -2.40 -17.81 10.73
N ARG A 497 -1.93 -17.08 9.70
CA ARG A 497 -1.23 -17.64 8.55
C ARG A 497 0.12 -18.28 8.90
N CYS A 498 0.89 -17.68 9.82
CA CYS A 498 2.13 -18.28 10.33
C CYS A 498 1.88 -19.54 11.17
N SER A 499 0.69 -19.65 11.72
CA SER A 499 0.22 -20.80 12.49
C SER A 499 -0.41 -21.88 11.60
N GLY A 500 -0.56 -21.63 10.30
CA GLY A 500 -1.14 -22.55 9.32
C GLY A 500 -2.65 -22.45 9.16
N ILE A 501 -3.26 -21.36 9.66
CA ILE A 501 -4.69 -21.08 9.51
C ILE A 501 -4.87 -20.04 8.40
N SER A 502 -5.63 -20.39 7.37
CA SER A 502 -5.90 -19.51 6.25
C SER A 502 -6.76 -18.31 6.64
N ASP A 503 -6.66 -17.19 5.93
CA ASP A 503 -7.51 -16.02 6.16
C ASP A 503 -8.99 -16.30 5.81
N PHE A 504 -9.25 -17.32 4.98
CA PHE A 504 -10.59 -17.80 4.65
C PHE A 504 -11.14 -18.84 5.64
N GLU A 505 -10.31 -19.35 6.54
CA GLU A 505 -10.73 -20.30 7.56
C GLU A 505 -11.19 -19.57 8.81
N GLU A 506 -12.23 -20.10 9.46
CA GLU A 506 -12.63 -19.66 10.78
C GLU A 506 -11.51 -19.95 11.80
N VAL A 507 -11.36 -19.05 12.78
CA VAL A 507 -10.36 -19.27 13.83
C VAL A 507 -10.84 -20.43 14.72
N PRO A 508 -10.02 -21.45 15.00
CA PRO A 508 -10.37 -22.51 15.93
C PRO A 508 -10.76 -21.96 17.31
N GLU A 509 -11.73 -22.60 17.98
CA GLU A 509 -12.15 -22.19 19.33
C GLU A 509 -11.04 -22.30 20.38
N ASN A 510 -10.11 -23.25 20.16
CA ASN A 510 -8.92 -23.43 20.98
C ASN A 510 -7.66 -23.52 20.10
N PHE A 511 -6.65 -22.72 20.41
CA PHE A 511 -5.38 -22.65 19.71
C PHE A 511 -4.19 -22.81 20.66
N ILE A 512 -3.32 -23.78 20.36
CA ILE A 512 -2.08 -24.02 21.08
C ILE A 512 -0.90 -23.74 20.14
N CYS A 513 -0.07 -22.76 20.47
CA CYS A 513 1.09 -22.42 19.66
C CYS A 513 2.11 -23.56 19.62
N ARG A 514 2.97 -23.57 18.59
CA ARG A 514 4.01 -24.61 18.40
C ARG A 514 4.95 -24.76 19.61
N LYS A 515 5.21 -23.66 20.32
CA LYS A 515 6.04 -23.65 21.54
C LYS A 515 5.37 -24.39 22.70
N CYS A 516 4.05 -24.26 22.85
CA CYS A 516 3.27 -24.95 23.87
C CYS A 516 2.90 -26.39 23.47
N ALA A 517 2.76 -26.66 22.17
CA ALA A 517 2.47 -28.00 21.66
C ALA A 517 3.67 -28.96 21.71
N SER A 518 4.90 -28.43 21.79
CA SER A 518 6.12 -29.25 21.86
C SER A 518 6.45 -29.59 23.32
N PRO A 519 6.37 -30.86 23.75
CA PRO A 519 6.87 -31.24 25.07
C PRO A 519 8.39 -31.05 25.10
N ARG A 520 8.88 -30.19 26.00
CA ARG A 520 10.33 -30.07 26.24
C ARG A 520 10.86 -31.45 26.63
N LYS A 521 11.73 -32.06 25.82
CA LYS A 521 12.59 -33.17 26.27
C LYS A 521 13.45 -32.62 27.40
N GLY A 522 13.03 -32.83 28.64
CA GLY A 522 13.87 -32.61 29.80
C GLY A 522 15.15 -33.44 29.62
N LYS A 523 16.31 -32.78 29.69
CA LYS A 523 17.59 -33.46 29.93
C LYS A 523 17.50 -34.13 31.31
N GLY A 524 17.00 -35.35 31.35
CA GLY A 524 17.05 -36.19 32.55
C GLY A 524 18.50 -36.59 32.81
N HIS A 525 19.11 -35.99 33.84
CA HIS A 525 20.19 -36.66 34.56
C HIS A 525 19.60 -37.89 35.26
N GLY A 526 20.33 -39.01 35.18
CA GLY A 526 19.86 -40.32 35.60
C GLY A 526 19.65 -40.49 37.11
N GLY A 527 18.87 -41.52 37.44
CA GLY A 527 18.67 -42.05 38.79
C GLY A 527 17.47 -42.99 38.79
N GLY A 528 17.70 -44.29 39.00
CA GLY A 528 16.74 -45.35 38.73
C GLY A 528 15.69 -45.62 39.82
N GLY A 529 14.85 -46.64 39.56
CA GLY A 529 14.11 -47.37 40.59
C GLY A 529 12.58 -47.45 40.43
N SER A 530 12.14 -48.55 39.82
CA SER A 530 10.93 -49.38 40.09
C SER A 530 9.51 -48.80 40.35
N ASN A 531 8.59 -49.38 39.55
CA ASN A 531 7.22 -49.87 39.82
C ASN A 531 6.06 -48.92 40.20
N GLY A 532 4.96 -49.07 39.45
CA GLY A 532 3.59 -48.79 39.90
C GLY A 532 2.69 -48.23 38.81
N GLY A 533 1.74 -49.04 38.30
CA GLY A 533 0.73 -48.59 37.35
C GLY A 533 -0.34 -47.70 37.99
N GLY A 534 -0.86 -46.74 37.21
CA GLY A 534 -2.00 -45.91 37.62
C GLY A 534 -2.30 -44.79 36.62
N ARG A 535 -3.53 -44.81 36.10
CA ARG A 535 -4.34 -43.75 35.45
C ARG A 535 -3.67 -42.41 35.09
N VAL A 536 -3.81 -42.05 33.81
CA VAL A 536 -3.57 -40.70 33.28
C VAL A 536 -4.62 -39.74 33.84
N GLU A 537 -4.24 -38.97 34.86
CA GLU A 537 -4.87 -37.69 35.19
C GLU A 537 -4.05 -36.56 34.57
N VAL A 538 -4.70 -35.74 33.76
CA VAL A 538 -4.13 -34.52 33.18
C VAL A 538 -4.06 -33.47 34.30
N SER A 539 -2.93 -33.43 35.01
CA SER A 539 -2.64 -32.36 35.97
C SER A 539 -2.14 -31.10 35.26
N ALA A 540 -2.87 -30.01 35.47
CA ALA A 540 -2.47 -28.65 35.12
C ALA A 540 -1.31 -28.22 36.02
N ALA A 541 -0.06 -28.39 35.57
CA ALA A 541 1.10 -27.82 36.22
C ALA A 541 2.24 -27.59 35.23
N GLY A 542 2.36 -26.35 34.77
CA GLY A 542 3.44 -25.90 33.90
C GLY A 542 3.55 -24.38 33.90
N ARG A 543 3.80 -23.79 35.08
CA ARG A 543 4.15 -22.36 35.19
C ARG A 543 5.43 -22.10 34.40
N CYS A 544 5.32 -21.35 33.29
CA CYS A 544 6.45 -20.63 32.74
C CYS A 544 6.61 -19.35 33.58
N LYS A 545 7.55 -19.39 34.52
CA LYS A 545 8.07 -18.21 35.22
C LYS A 545 9.51 -18.04 34.73
N ASP A 546 9.67 -17.34 33.62
CA ASP A 546 10.91 -16.60 33.36
C ASP A 546 10.54 -15.12 33.56
N GLU A 547 11.34 -14.44 34.35
CA GLU A 547 10.97 -13.32 35.21
C GLU A 547 10.71 -12.00 34.47
N ILE A 548 9.48 -11.48 34.56
CA ILE A 548 9.19 -10.10 34.97
C ILE A 548 8.00 -10.17 35.92
N GLY A 549 8.18 -9.78 37.18
CA GLY A 549 7.16 -9.91 38.21
C GLY A 549 5.97 -8.98 37.96
N SER A 550 4.76 -9.53 37.97
CA SER A 550 3.54 -8.76 38.19
C SER A 550 2.67 -9.46 39.23
N SER A 551 2.40 -8.72 40.31
CA SER A 551 1.57 -9.10 41.44
C SER A 551 0.12 -8.65 41.20
N VAL A 552 -0.81 -9.62 41.32
CA VAL A 552 -2.25 -9.50 41.63
C VAL A 552 -3.08 -8.73 40.56
N GLY A 553 -4.21 -9.18 40.03
CA GLY A 553 -5.16 -10.25 40.33
C GLY A 553 -6.51 -9.77 39.78
N GLY A 554 -7.19 -10.56 38.95
CA GLY A 554 -8.48 -10.17 38.38
C GLY A 554 -8.80 -10.96 37.11
N ALA A 555 -9.65 -11.97 37.26
CA ALA A 555 -10.20 -12.74 36.15
C ALA A 555 -11.09 -11.82 35.29
N GLY A 556 -10.57 -11.39 34.15
CA GLY A 556 -11.35 -10.75 33.08
C GLY A 556 -11.21 -11.58 31.81
N LYS A 557 -12.33 -11.94 31.17
CA LYS A 557 -12.36 -12.61 29.87
C LYS A 557 -11.62 -11.72 28.85
N PHE A 558 -10.45 -12.16 28.40
CA PHE A 558 -9.72 -11.50 27.32
C PHE A 558 -10.52 -11.62 26.01
N GLY A 559 -10.70 -10.51 25.30
CA GLY A 559 -11.23 -10.48 23.94
C GLY A 559 -10.34 -11.33 23.03
N ARG A 560 -10.95 -12.29 22.32
CA ARG A 560 -10.22 -13.37 21.60
C ARG A 560 -9.77 -13.01 20.18
N MET A 561 -10.17 -11.86 19.67
CA MET A 561 -9.86 -11.42 18.31
C MET A 561 -9.71 -9.90 18.28
N ALA A 562 -8.65 -9.44 17.63
CA ALA A 562 -8.61 -8.10 17.04
C ALA A 562 -8.49 -8.30 15.52
N THR A 563 -9.57 -8.02 14.80
CA THR A 563 -9.50 -7.72 13.37
C THR A 563 -9.51 -6.21 13.27
N VAL A 564 -8.35 -5.58 13.10
CA VAL A 564 -8.29 -4.18 12.70
C VAL A 564 -8.33 -4.17 11.17
N GLY A 565 -9.47 -3.74 10.62
CA GLY A 565 -9.75 -3.70 9.18
C GLY A 565 -8.96 -2.67 8.41
#